data_AF-A0A0X8NXR1-F1
#
_entry.id   AF-A0A0X8NXR1-F1
#
_cell.length_a   1.000
_cell.length_b   1.000
_cell.length_c   1.000
_cell.angle_alpha   90.00
_cell.angle_beta   90.00
_cell.angle_gamma   90.00
#
_symmetry.space_group_name_H-M   'P 1'
#
loop_
_entity.id
_entity.type
_entity.pdbx_description
1 polymer ?
#
loop_
_entity_poly.entity_id
_entity_poly.type
_entity_poly.pdbx_seq_one_letter_code
_entity_poly.pdbx_strand_id
1 'polypeptide(L)'
;MPYAAYGLISQEQIDGGLLITEAQYAEALAGMLEGKVVTVDGGFKVEFPPVPEPEVPTEPPPVTVVSRFQALAALMQAGLLDDVTAWANAPTTDPLYKLAFDTATEFSISSPTMTAGAAALGWSGAQLQALFDAAAEIVA
;
A
#
# COMPACT_ATOMS: atom_id res chain seq x y z
N MET A 1 -6.64 26.67 -41.13
CA MET A 1 -5.98 25.37 -40.88
C MET A 1 -6.14 25.09 -39.40
N PRO A 2 -6.96 24.10 -39.03
CA PRO A 2 -7.27 23.78 -37.64
C PRO A 2 -6.13 23.04 -36.93
N TYR A 3 -6.22 22.97 -35.61
CA TYR A 3 -5.26 22.34 -34.71
C TYR A 3 -5.98 21.37 -33.76
N ALA A 4 -5.31 20.30 -33.39
CA ALA A 4 -5.76 19.32 -32.41
C ALA A 4 -4.74 19.18 -31.29
N ALA A 5 -5.24 18.93 -30.08
CA ALA A 5 -4.47 18.54 -28.90
C ALA A 5 -5.25 17.45 -28.15
N TYR A 6 -4.66 16.90 -27.08
CA TYR A 6 -5.33 15.85 -26.29
C TYR A 6 -6.68 16.35 -25.76
N GLY A 7 -7.77 15.74 -26.23
CA GLY A 7 -9.15 16.08 -25.88
C GLY A 7 -9.64 17.45 -26.39
N LEU A 8 -8.92 18.10 -27.31
CA LEU A 8 -9.22 19.47 -27.75
C LEU A 8 -9.02 19.64 -29.26
N ILE A 9 -9.92 20.39 -29.90
CA ILE A 9 -9.75 20.90 -31.27
C ILE A 9 -10.00 22.40 -31.30
N SER A 10 -9.26 23.12 -32.14
CA SER A 10 -9.40 24.57 -32.32
C SER A 10 -9.18 24.98 -33.77
N GLN A 11 -9.83 26.07 -34.19
CA GLN A 11 -9.52 26.76 -35.45
C GLN A 11 -8.32 27.72 -35.31
N GLU A 12 -7.94 28.02 -34.07
CA GLU A 12 -6.77 28.82 -33.73
C GLU A 12 -5.59 27.91 -33.36
N GLN A 13 -4.38 28.44 -33.46
CA GLN A 13 -3.17 27.70 -33.06
C GLN A 13 -3.19 27.41 -31.55
N ILE A 14 -2.92 26.15 -31.21
CA ILE A 14 -2.80 25.67 -29.83
C ILE A 14 -1.33 25.37 -29.56
N ASP A 15 -0.82 25.76 -28.39
CA ASP A 15 0.54 25.40 -27.99
C ASP A 15 0.70 23.89 -27.86
N GLY A 16 1.73 23.32 -28.49
CA GLY A 16 1.90 21.87 -28.63
C GLY A 16 0.85 21.15 -29.49
N GLY A 17 -0.04 21.89 -30.17
CA GLY A 17 -1.09 21.33 -31.01
C GLY A 17 -0.59 20.81 -32.36
N LEU A 18 -1.11 19.67 -32.79
CA LEU A 18 -0.87 19.11 -34.11
C LEU A 18 -1.74 19.84 -35.15
N LEU A 19 -1.14 20.35 -36.23
CA LEU A 19 -1.89 20.93 -37.35
C LEU A 19 -2.64 19.82 -38.08
N ILE A 20 -3.95 19.99 -38.21
CA ILE A 20 -4.86 19.01 -38.82
C ILE A 20 -5.59 19.63 -40.01
N THR A 21 -6.14 18.78 -40.87
CA THR A 21 -6.97 19.19 -42.01
C THR A 21 -8.41 19.51 -41.58
N GLU A 22 -9.17 20.24 -42.40
CA GLU A 22 -10.60 20.47 -42.17
C GLU A 22 -11.41 19.16 -42.05
N ALA A 23 -11.02 18.13 -42.82
CA ALA A 23 -11.64 16.81 -42.75
C ALA A 23 -11.41 16.14 -41.38
N GLN A 24 -10.19 16.21 -40.86
CA GLN A 24 -9.85 15.70 -39.52
C GLN A 24 -10.53 16.51 -38.41
N TYR A 25 -10.70 17.82 -38.59
CA TYR A 25 -11.46 18.64 -37.64
C TYR A 25 -12.93 18.22 -37.58
N ALA A 26 -13.56 17.95 -38.73
CA ALA A 26 -14.93 17.43 -38.77
C ALA A 26 -15.04 16.03 -38.13
N GLU A 27 -14.05 15.16 -38.36
CA GLU A 27 -13.98 13.82 -37.75
C GLU A 27 -13.84 13.90 -36.22
N ALA A 28 -12.96 14.77 -35.71
CA ALA A 28 -12.80 15.01 -34.28
C ALA A 28 -14.08 15.56 -33.65
N LEU A 29 -14.73 16.53 -34.30
CA LEU A 29 -15.98 17.11 -33.80
C LEU A 29 -17.08 16.03 -33.69
N ALA A 30 -17.22 15.18 -34.70
CA ALA A 30 -18.15 14.06 -34.69
C ALA A 30 -17.81 13.04 -33.60
N GLY A 31 -16.53 12.67 -33.45
CA GLY A 31 -16.11 11.75 -32.41
C GLY A 31 -16.30 12.28 -31.00
N MET A 32 -16.03 13.56 -30.75
CA MET A 32 -16.29 14.20 -29.45
C MET A 32 -17.78 14.21 -29.11
N LEU A 33 -18.67 14.37 -30.10
CA LEU A 33 -20.12 14.21 -29.90
C LEU A 33 -20.51 12.76 -29.57
N GLU A 34 -19.76 11.78 -30.07
CA GLU A 34 -19.90 10.36 -29.75
C GLU A 34 -19.21 9.94 -28.44
N GLY A 35 -18.55 10.87 -27.73
CA GLY A 35 -17.82 10.59 -26.48
C GLY A 35 -16.41 10.02 -26.67
N LYS A 36 -15.87 10.09 -27.89
CA LYS A 36 -14.47 9.78 -28.20
C LYS A 36 -13.58 10.94 -27.80
N VAL A 37 -12.31 10.64 -27.50
CA VAL A 37 -11.28 11.62 -27.20
C VAL A 37 -10.33 11.74 -28.40
N VAL A 38 -9.92 12.98 -28.69
CA VAL A 38 -8.89 13.26 -29.70
C VAL A 38 -7.53 13.03 -29.07
N THR A 39 -6.69 12.20 -29.69
CA THR A 39 -5.30 11.97 -29.27
C THR A 39 -4.35 12.43 -30.38
N VAL A 40 -3.23 13.02 -29.99
CA VAL A 40 -2.17 13.49 -30.91
C VAL A 40 -0.83 12.80 -30.68
N ASP A 41 -0.75 11.91 -29.68
CA ASP A 41 0.41 11.08 -29.39
C ASP A 41 0.66 10.08 -30.52
N GLY A 42 1.65 10.37 -31.37
CA GLY A 42 1.97 9.58 -32.55
C GLY A 42 1.10 9.89 -33.78
N GLY A 43 0.40 11.03 -33.79
CA GLY A 43 -0.46 11.49 -34.89
C GLY A 43 -1.92 11.65 -34.48
N PHE A 44 -2.72 12.26 -35.37
CA PHE A 44 -4.14 12.51 -35.12
C PHE A 44 -4.96 11.21 -35.09
N LYS A 45 -5.67 10.96 -33.99
CA LYS A 45 -6.63 9.86 -33.82
C LYS A 45 -7.83 10.31 -33.00
N VAL A 46 -8.96 9.64 -33.22
CA VAL A 46 -10.22 9.88 -32.51
C VAL A 46 -10.78 8.54 -32.07
N GLU A 47 -10.62 8.21 -30.78
CA GLU A 47 -10.95 6.89 -30.24
C GLU A 47 -11.69 7.02 -28.92
N PHE A 48 -12.40 5.97 -28.51
CA PHE A 48 -13.02 5.99 -27.19
C PHE A 48 -11.94 6.08 -26.12
N PRO A 49 -12.13 6.91 -25.07
CA PRO A 49 -11.22 6.89 -23.94
C PRO A 49 -11.14 5.44 -23.43
N PRO A 50 -9.95 4.95 -23.06
CA PRO A 50 -9.83 3.62 -22.48
C PRO A 50 -10.76 3.55 -21.26
N VAL A 51 -11.57 2.49 -21.18
CA VAL A 51 -12.37 2.22 -19.99
C VAL A 51 -11.37 2.09 -18.83
N PRO A 52 -11.53 2.84 -17.72
CA PRO A 52 -10.69 2.68 -16.56
C PRO A 52 -10.71 1.21 -16.14
N GLU A 53 -9.54 0.57 -16.06
CA GLU A 53 -9.47 -0.77 -15.49
C GLU A 53 -10.03 -0.73 -14.07
N PRO A 54 -10.85 -1.70 -13.65
CA PRO A 54 -11.36 -1.75 -12.29
C PRO A 54 -10.17 -1.81 -11.32
N GLU A 55 -10.07 -0.84 -10.42
CA GLU A 55 -9.06 -0.85 -9.36
C GLU A 55 -9.26 -2.11 -8.52
N VAL A 56 -8.30 -3.04 -8.60
CA VAL A 56 -8.27 -4.21 -7.72
C VAL A 56 -8.11 -3.69 -6.29
N PRO A 57 -8.98 -4.06 -5.32
CA PRO A 57 -8.80 -3.64 -3.94
C PRO A 57 -7.41 -4.05 -3.46
N THR A 58 -6.58 -3.08 -3.12
CA THR A 58 -5.26 -3.32 -2.54
C THR A 58 -5.44 -3.81 -1.11
N GLU A 59 -4.88 -4.97 -0.79
CA GLU A 59 -4.88 -5.50 0.57
C GLU A 59 -4.15 -4.51 1.50
N PRO A 60 -4.67 -4.24 2.72
CA PRO A 60 -4.01 -3.32 3.63
C PRO A 60 -2.58 -3.78 3.96
N PRO A 61 -1.64 -2.85 4.18
CA PRO A 61 -0.27 -3.21 4.52
C PRO A 61 -0.22 -3.99 5.84
N PRO A 62 0.74 -4.92 6.00
CA PRO A 62 0.87 -5.72 7.21
C PRO A 62 1.19 -4.84 8.43
N VAL A 63 0.70 -5.25 9.59
CA VAL A 63 0.97 -4.55 10.85
C VAL A 63 2.43 -4.77 11.24
N THR A 64 3.15 -3.68 11.47
CA THR A 64 4.58 -3.74 11.82
C THR A 64 4.88 -3.25 13.23
N VAL A 65 3.96 -2.49 13.84
CA VAL A 65 4.12 -1.91 15.18
C VAL A 65 2.79 -2.02 15.93
N VAL A 66 2.85 -2.41 17.20
CA VAL A 66 1.70 -2.47 18.11
C VAL A 66 2.08 -1.89 19.48
N SER A 67 1.10 -1.35 20.21
CA SER A 67 1.34 -0.88 21.56
C SER A 67 1.68 -2.03 22.51
N ARG A 68 2.31 -1.71 23.66
CA ARG A 68 2.60 -2.69 24.72
C ARG A 68 1.35 -3.46 25.14
N PHE A 69 0.24 -2.76 25.34
CA PHE A 69 -1.01 -3.39 25.77
C PHE A 69 -1.50 -4.40 24.73
N GLN A 70 -1.54 -4.00 23.45
CA GLN A 70 -1.94 -4.86 22.34
C GLN A 70 -1.07 -6.11 22.24
N ALA A 71 0.26 -5.97 22.30
CA ALA A 71 1.18 -7.10 22.26
C ALA A 71 0.96 -8.07 23.43
N LEU A 72 0.88 -7.56 24.67
CA LEU A 72 0.67 -8.40 25.85
C LEU A 72 -0.72 -9.06 25.85
N ALA A 73 -1.75 -8.34 25.41
CA ALA A 73 -3.10 -8.89 25.29
C ALA A 73 -3.17 -9.99 24.23
N ALA A 74 -2.53 -9.83 23.07
CA ALA A 74 -2.46 -10.86 22.04
C ALA A 74 -1.69 -12.08 22.52
N LEU A 75 -0.54 -11.88 23.20
CA LEU A 75 0.20 -12.97 23.83
C LEU A 75 -0.62 -13.71 24.88
N MET A 76 -1.41 -12.99 25.68
CA MET A 76 -2.30 -13.57 26.68
C MET A 76 -3.43 -14.37 26.03
N GLN A 77 -4.07 -13.85 24.97
CA GLN A 77 -5.12 -14.55 24.23
C GLN A 77 -4.60 -15.79 23.51
N ALA A 78 -3.36 -15.75 23.02
CA ALA A 78 -2.69 -16.89 22.42
C ALA A 78 -2.17 -17.91 23.44
N GLY A 79 -2.20 -17.60 24.74
CA GLY A 79 -1.62 -18.44 25.80
C GLY A 79 -0.09 -18.51 25.76
N LEU A 80 0.56 -17.56 25.08
CA LEU A 80 2.02 -17.51 24.86
C LEU A 80 2.74 -16.55 25.81
N LEU A 81 2.00 -15.77 26.60
CA LEU A 81 2.56 -14.74 27.46
C LEU A 81 3.53 -15.31 28.50
N ASP A 82 3.22 -16.47 29.08
CA ASP A 82 4.06 -17.12 30.08
C ASP A 82 5.38 -17.60 29.47
N ASP A 83 5.35 -18.17 28.26
CA ASP A 83 6.55 -18.64 27.55
C ASP A 83 7.47 -17.49 27.17
N VAL A 84 6.90 -16.38 26.65
CA VAL A 84 7.66 -15.17 26.33
C VAL A 84 8.26 -14.54 27.59
N THR A 85 7.50 -14.51 28.68
CA THR A 85 7.98 -13.98 29.97
C THR A 85 9.08 -14.87 30.55
N ALA A 86 8.95 -16.19 30.45
CA ALA A 86 9.97 -17.15 30.89
C ALA A 86 11.26 -16.98 30.08
N TRP A 87 11.15 -16.84 28.75
CA TRP A 87 12.29 -16.56 27.88
C TRP A 87 12.97 -15.24 28.25
N ALA A 88 12.22 -14.15 28.40
CA ALA A 88 12.77 -12.83 28.74
C ALA A 88 13.46 -12.82 30.10
N ASN A 89 13.05 -13.66 31.04
CA ASN A 89 13.66 -13.77 32.38
C ASN A 89 14.73 -14.87 32.49
N ALA A 90 14.98 -15.64 31.44
CA ALA A 90 15.97 -16.71 31.48
C ALA A 90 17.39 -16.13 31.65
N PRO A 91 18.26 -16.76 32.46
CA PRO A 91 19.62 -16.26 32.71
C PRO A 91 20.52 -16.31 31.47
N THR A 92 20.13 -17.08 30.45
CA THR A 92 20.81 -17.19 29.16
C THR A 92 20.40 -16.11 28.16
N THR A 93 19.34 -15.36 28.44
CA THR A 93 18.84 -14.30 27.57
C THR A 93 19.62 -13.02 27.82
N ASP A 94 19.93 -12.28 26.75
CA ASP A 94 20.62 -10.99 26.87
C ASP A 94 19.78 -10.04 27.77
N PRO A 95 20.37 -9.46 28.83
CA PRO A 95 19.67 -8.52 29.70
C PRO A 95 19.03 -7.33 28.96
N LEU A 96 19.55 -6.95 27.80
CA LEU A 96 18.98 -5.92 26.95
C LEU A 96 17.60 -6.32 26.41
N TYR A 97 17.38 -7.59 26.10
CA TYR A 97 16.08 -8.08 25.63
C TYR A 97 15.04 -8.05 26.74
N LYS A 98 15.42 -8.41 27.97
CA LYS A 98 14.58 -8.22 29.15
C LYS A 98 14.23 -6.75 29.36
N LEU A 99 15.23 -5.87 29.34
CA LEU A 99 15.03 -4.44 29.52
C LEU A 99 14.07 -3.87 28.47
N ALA A 100 14.26 -4.23 27.19
CA ALA A 100 13.37 -3.85 26.11
C ALA A 100 11.94 -4.38 26.34
N PHE A 101 11.81 -5.66 26.71
CA PHE A 101 10.50 -6.26 26.98
C PHE A 101 9.78 -5.59 28.17
N ASP A 102 10.50 -5.19 29.21
CA ASP A 102 9.91 -4.58 30.41
C ASP A 102 9.58 -3.09 30.22
N THR A 103 10.36 -2.35 29.42
CA THR A 103 10.28 -0.89 29.34
C THR A 103 9.66 -0.36 28.05
N ALA A 104 9.57 -1.18 26.99
CA ALA A 104 8.99 -0.75 25.72
C ALA A 104 7.51 -0.36 25.86
N THR A 105 7.17 0.79 25.30
CA THR A 105 5.79 1.30 25.14
C THR A 105 5.13 0.76 23.88
N GLU A 106 5.93 0.41 22.88
CA GLU A 106 5.51 -0.14 21.58
C GLU A 106 6.48 -1.24 21.17
N PHE A 107 5.98 -2.23 20.46
CA PHE A 107 6.76 -3.33 19.91
C PHE A 107 6.72 -3.26 18.38
N SER A 108 7.90 -3.32 17.78
CA SER A 108 8.05 -3.49 16.33
C SER A 108 8.41 -4.93 16.00
N ILE A 109 7.78 -5.48 14.96
CA ILE A 109 8.07 -6.83 14.46
C ILE A 109 9.51 -6.97 13.97
N SER A 110 10.12 -5.87 13.49
CA SER A 110 11.51 -5.82 13.04
C SER A 110 12.52 -5.59 14.18
N SER A 111 12.06 -5.48 15.43
CA SER A 111 12.96 -5.25 16.56
C SER A 111 13.83 -6.48 16.85
N PRO A 112 15.07 -6.28 17.32
CA PRO A 112 15.94 -7.39 17.73
C PRO A 112 15.33 -8.27 18.82
N THR A 113 14.62 -7.67 19.78
CA THR A 113 13.96 -8.39 20.89
C THR A 113 12.86 -9.32 20.39
N MET A 114 12.00 -8.86 19.44
CA MET A 114 10.96 -9.72 18.88
C MET A 114 11.54 -10.84 18.01
N THR A 115 12.54 -10.52 17.20
CA THR A 115 13.22 -11.52 16.36
C THR A 115 13.92 -12.58 17.22
N ALA A 116 14.62 -12.16 18.28
CA ALA A 116 15.30 -13.07 19.20
C ALA A 116 14.32 -13.95 20.00
N GLY A 117 13.22 -13.37 20.48
CA GLY A 117 12.19 -14.10 21.22
C GLY A 117 11.49 -15.14 20.35
N ALA A 118 11.07 -14.75 19.13
CA ALA A 118 10.48 -15.66 18.17
C ALA A 118 11.43 -16.82 17.82
N ALA A 119 12.71 -16.53 17.56
CA ALA A 119 13.70 -17.56 17.27
C ALA A 119 13.92 -18.53 18.44
N ALA A 120 13.99 -18.02 19.68
CA ALA A 120 14.19 -18.84 20.87
C ALA A 120 12.99 -19.74 21.20
N LEU A 121 11.78 -19.27 20.88
CA LEU A 121 10.53 -20.03 21.06
C LEU A 121 10.17 -20.90 19.84
N GLY A 122 11.01 -20.89 18.79
CA GLY A 122 10.80 -21.68 17.57
C GLY A 122 9.64 -21.19 16.69
N TRP A 123 9.27 -19.92 16.80
CA TRP A 123 8.20 -19.33 16.00
C TRP A 123 8.68 -18.99 14.60
N SER A 124 7.83 -19.27 13.62
CA SER A 124 8.02 -18.80 12.25
C SER A 124 7.71 -17.31 12.12
N GLY A 125 8.25 -16.66 11.08
CA GLY A 125 7.91 -15.27 10.77
C GLY A 125 6.41 -15.06 10.53
N ALA A 126 5.73 -16.05 9.95
CA ALA A 126 4.27 -16.01 9.74
C ALA A 126 3.48 -16.06 11.05
N GLN A 127 3.92 -16.85 12.04
CA GLN A 127 3.30 -16.88 13.36
C GLN A 127 3.50 -15.56 14.11
N LEU A 128 4.70 -14.97 14.01
CA LEU A 128 4.96 -13.66 14.58
C LEU A 128 4.11 -12.57 13.91
N GLN A 129 3.97 -12.60 12.58
CA GLN A 129 3.11 -11.67 11.85
C GLN A 129 1.63 -11.82 12.27
N ALA A 130 1.12 -13.05 12.34
CA ALA A 130 -0.25 -13.31 12.76
C ALA A 130 -0.53 -12.80 14.18
N LEU A 131 0.46 -12.87 15.09
CA LEU A 131 0.35 -12.29 16.42
C LEU A 131 0.23 -10.77 16.38
N PHE A 132 1.01 -10.09 15.52
CA PHE A 132 0.95 -8.64 15.34
C PHE A 132 -0.36 -8.19 14.71
N ASP A 133 -0.87 -8.93 13.72
CA ASP A 133 -2.15 -8.65 13.10
C ASP A 133 -3.29 -8.79 14.12
N ALA A 134 -3.29 -9.88 14.91
CA ALA A 134 -4.26 -10.07 15.99
C ALA A 134 -4.13 -9.00 17.09
N ALA A 135 -2.92 -8.59 17.42
CA ALA A 135 -2.68 -7.53 18.40
C ALA A 135 -3.26 -6.18 17.94
N ALA A 136 -3.19 -5.84 16.65
CA ALA A 136 -3.73 -4.60 16.12
C ALA A 136 -5.26 -4.50 16.24
N GLU A 137 -5.97 -5.63 16.27
CA GLU A 137 -7.42 -5.68 16.44
C GLU A 137 -7.85 -5.41 17.89
N ILE A 138 -6.92 -5.52 18.85
CA ILE A 138 -7.21 -5.33 20.28
C ILE A 138 -7.25 -3.83 20.61
N VAL A 139 -8.37 -3.38 21.17
CA VAL A 139 -8.58 -2.01 21.64
C VAL A 139 -8.73 -2.02 23.17
N ALA A 140 -8.08 -1.06 23.84
CA ALA A 140 -8.12 -0.88 25.29
C ALA A 140 -9.33 -0.08 25.77
#